data_AF-A0A835DB82-F1
#
_entry.id   AF-A0A835DB82-F1
#
_cell.length_a   1.000
_cell.length_b   1.000
_cell.length_c   1.000
_cell.angle_alpha   90.00
_cell.angle_beta   90.00
_cell.angle_gamma   90.00
#
_symmetry.space_group_name_H-M   'P 1'
#
loop_
_entity.id
_entity.type
_entity.pdbx_description
1 polymer ?
#
loop_
_entity_poly.entity_id
_entity_poly.type
_entity_poly.pdbx_seq_one_letter_code
_entity_poly.pdbx_strand_id
1 'polypeptide(L)'
;MKILQTSIEDEPEKYQSQFTEYIKRGIEPDGVEELYKKVHAAIPADPTPKKTEKEAPKEHKRFNLKKLTYEERKAKLIEPLNALNSAAGADDDDDDDDDDDE
;
A
#
# COMPACT_ATOMS: atom_id res chain seq x y z
N MET A 1 28.02 27.16 -6.66
CA MET A 1 27.50 26.90 -5.28
C MET A 1 28.65 26.38 -4.41
N LYS A 2 29.11 27.13 -3.40
CA LYS A 2 30.40 26.86 -2.72
C LYS A 2 30.42 25.60 -1.84
N ILE A 3 29.29 25.25 -1.21
CA ILE A 3 29.19 24.11 -0.28
C ILE A 3 29.45 22.78 -1.01
N LEU A 4 28.89 22.61 -2.22
CA LEU A 4 29.07 21.37 -2.99
C LEU A 4 30.53 21.16 -3.38
N GLN A 5 31.23 22.22 -3.77
CA GLN A 5 32.65 22.20 -4.12
C GLN A 5 33.51 21.84 -2.90
N THR A 6 33.31 22.53 -1.77
CA THR A 6 34.08 22.33 -0.55
C THR A 6 33.90 20.92 0.02
N SER A 7 32.69 20.35 -0.05
CA SER A 7 32.44 18.99 0.42
C SER A 7 33.16 17.90 -0.38
N ILE A 8 33.48 18.13 -1.66
CA ILE A 8 34.26 17.18 -2.48
C ILE A 8 35.71 17.09 -1.98
N GLU A 9 36.29 18.24 -1.59
CA GLU A 9 37.69 18.36 -1.21
C GLU A 9 37.92 17.99 0.26
N ASP A 10 37.04 18.41 1.17
CA ASP A 10 37.24 18.23 2.62
C ASP A 10 36.77 16.85 3.11
N GLU A 11 35.63 16.34 2.63
CA GLU A 11 34.98 15.12 3.16
C GLU A 11 34.32 14.28 2.04
N PRO A 12 35.09 13.56 1.21
CA PRO A 12 34.56 12.88 0.02
C PRO A 12 33.54 11.77 0.33
N GLU A 13 33.65 11.08 1.46
CA GLU A 13 32.67 10.07 1.89
C GLU A 13 31.30 10.71 2.23
N LYS A 14 31.33 11.90 2.84
CA LYS A 14 30.12 12.65 3.15
C LYS A 14 29.50 13.26 1.91
N TYR A 15 30.32 13.70 0.97
CA TYR A 15 29.84 14.15 -0.34
C TYR A 15 29.06 13.03 -1.05
N GLN A 16 29.60 11.82 -1.09
CA GLN A 16 28.92 10.68 -1.71
C GLN A 16 27.59 10.36 -1.05
N SER A 17 27.51 10.36 0.29
CA SER A 17 26.26 10.08 1.00
C SER A 17 25.22 11.20 0.86
N GLN A 18 25.61 12.46 1.07
CA GLN A 18 24.69 13.61 1.06
C GLN A 18 24.21 13.98 -0.34
N PHE A 19 25.07 13.84 -1.35
CA PHE A 19 24.81 14.27 -2.72
C PHE A 19 24.65 13.11 -3.70
N THR A 20 24.30 11.92 -3.19
CA THR A 20 24.03 10.72 -4.01
C THR A 20 23.16 11.03 -5.23
N GLU A 21 22.12 11.83 -5.05
CA GLU A 21 21.12 12.12 -6.08
C GLU A 21 21.57 13.15 -7.10
N TYR A 22 22.55 13.98 -6.75
CA TYR A 22 23.22 14.90 -7.66
C TYR A 22 24.21 14.13 -8.53
N ILE A 23 24.97 13.20 -7.92
CA ILE A 23 25.89 12.30 -8.62
C ILE A 23 25.12 11.43 -9.62
N LYS A 24 24.02 10.78 -9.20
CA LYS A 24 23.16 9.97 -10.08
C LYS A 24 22.59 10.74 -11.26
N ARG A 25 22.34 12.04 -11.09
CA ARG A 25 21.79 12.92 -12.13
C ARG A 25 22.85 13.68 -12.93
N GLY A 26 24.13 13.49 -12.62
CA GLY A 26 25.25 14.19 -13.28
C GLY A 26 25.24 15.70 -13.04
N ILE A 27 24.78 16.15 -11.88
CA ILE A 27 24.73 17.59 -11.54
C ILE A 27 26.02 17.96 -10.83
N GLU A 28 26.86 18.73 -11.54
CA GLU A 28 28.13 19.26 -11.02
C GLU A 28 27.95 20.59 -10.27
N PRO A 29 28.88 20.97 -9.36
CA PRO A 29 28.82 22.23 -8.59
C PRO A 29 28.62 23.49 -9.43
N ASP A 30 29.18 23.50 -10.64
CA ASP A 30 29.10 24.60 -11.59
C ASP A 30 27.74 24.63 -12.32
N GLY A 31 27.16 23.47 -12.60
CA GLY A 31 25.87 23.35 -13.29
C GLY A 31 24.64 23.71 -12.44
N VAL A 32 24.78 23.75 -11.12
CA VAL A 32 23.66 24.06 -10.20
C VAL A 32 23.13 25.48 -10.42
N GLU A 33 23.99 26.47 -10.64
CA GLU A 33 23.56 27.86 -10.81
C GLU A 33 22.73 28.06 -12.08
N GLU A 34 23.17 27.46 -13.19
CA GLU A 34 22.44 27.50 -14.46
C GLU A 34 21.08 26.81 -14.36
N LEU A 35 21.02 25.69 -13.63
CA LEU A 35 19.77 24.97 -13.38
C LEU A 35 18.78 25.83 -12.61
N TYR A 36 19.20 26.52 -11.54
CA TYR A 36 18.32 27.44 -10.81
C TYR A 36 17.83 28.60 -11.68
N LYS A 37 18.70 29.20 -12.51
CA LYS A 37 18.29 30.28 -13.44
C LYS A 37 17.22 29.79 -14.43
N LYS A 38 17.39 28.59 -15.00
CA LYS A 38 16.38 27.98 -15.89
C LYS A 38 15.06 27.74 -15.17
N VAL A 39 15.10 27.20 -13.95
CA VAL A 39 13.89 26.93 -13.14
C VAL A 39 13.17 28.24 -12.80
N HIS A 40 13.90 29.28 -12.38
CA HIS A 40 13.32 30.58 -12.08
C HIS A 40 12.72 31.28 -13.31
N ALA A 41 13.22 31.03 -14.52
CA ALA A 41 12.59 31.50 -15.75
C ALA A 41 11.35 30.69 -16.15
N ALA A 42 11.33 29.38 -15.84
CA ALA A 42 10.23 28.47 -16.20
C ALA A 42 8.99 28.64 -15.32
N ILE A 43 9.14 28.87 -14.00
CA ILE A 43 8.01 28.98 -13.06
C ILE A 43 7.07 30.17 -13.39
N PRO A 44 7.57 31.38 -13.71
CA PRO A 44 6.72 32.49 -14.12
C PRO A 44 6.03 32.27 -15.47
N ALA A 45 6.67 31.52 -16.39
CA ALA A 45 6.15 31.28 -17.72
C ALA A 45 4.98 30.28 -17.74
N ASP A 46 5.03 29.25 -16.89
CA ASP A 46 3.94 28.30 -16.69
C ASP A 46 3.71 28.09 -15.18
N PRO A 47 2.91 28.97 -14.54
CA PRO A 47 2.64 28.90 -13.11
C PRO A 47 1.66 27.79 -12.75
N THR A 48 1.14 27.04 -13.74
CA THR A 48 0.09 26.05 -13.50
C THR A 48 0.67 24.70 -13.10
N PRO A 49 0.12 24.03 -12.07
CA PRO A 49 0.58 22.70 -11.68
C PRO A 49 0.15 21.68 -12.75
N LYS A 50 1.14 21.04 -13.38
CA LYS A 50 0.88 19.96 -14.33
C LYS A 50 0.32 18.74 -13.61
N LYS A 51 -0.90 18.35 -13.94
CA LYS A 51 -1.52 17.11 -13.44
C LYS A 51 -0.81 15.91 -14.05
N THR A 52 -0.68 14.82 -13.30
CA THR A 52 -0.12 13.59 -13.85
C THR A 52 -1.08 12.99 -14.87
N GLU A 53 -0.62 12.78 -16.09
CA GLU A 53 -1.35 12.09 -17.17
C GLU A 53 -1.45 10.57 -16.95
N LYS A 54 -1.43 10.12 -15.70
CA LYS A 54 -1.57 8.70 -15.39
C LYS A 54 -2.96 8.27 -15.81
N GLU A 55 -3.02 7.33 -16.75
CA GLU A 55 -4.29 6.70 -17.13
C GLU A 55 -4.95 6.14 -15.88
N ALA A 56 -6.27 6.35 -15.78
CA ALA A 56 -7.04 5.73 -14.73
C ALA A 56 -6.84 4.21 -14.82
N PRO A 57 -6.54 3.52 -13.71
CA PRO A 57 -6.35 2.08 -13.74
C PRO A 57 -7.60 1.40 -14.30
N LYS A 58 -7.42 0.56 -15.35
CA LYS A 58 -8.51 -0.14 -16.04
C LYS A 58 -9.38 -0.96 -15.09
N GLU A 59 -8.74 -1.54 -14.06
CA GLU A 59 -9.41 -2.23 -12.96
C GLU A 59 -8.87 -1.72 -11.63
N HIS A 60 -9.77 -1.43 -10.69
CA HIS A 60 -9.37 -1.03 -9.35
C HIS A 60 -8.86 -2.23 -8.56
N LYS A 61 -7.56 -2.30 -8.31
CA LYS A 61 -6.95 -3.31 -7.44
C LYS A 61 -7.54 -3.21 -6.03
N ARG A 62 -8.25 -4.25 -5.57
CA ARG A 62 -8.76 -4.33 -4.20
C ARG A 62 -7.72 -5.01 -3.32
N PHE A 63 -7.26 -4.31 -2.28
CA PHE A 63 -6.32 -4.87 -1.31
C PHE A 63 -7.02 -5.55 -0.12
N ASN A 64 -8.30 -5.25 0.10
CA ASN A 64 -9.11 -5.79 1.19
C ASN A 64 -10.04 -6.90 0.68
N LEU A 65 -10.37 -7.84 1.57
CA LEU A 65 -11.36 -8.88 1.32
C LEU A 65 -12.74 -8.28 1.04
N LYS A 66 -13.50 -8.91 0.13
CA LYS A 66 -14.88 -8.54 -0.15
C LYS A 66 -15.74 -8.81 1.09
N LYS A 67 -16.66 -7.89 1.40
CA LYS A 67 -17.64 -8.09 2.47
C LYS A 67 -18.48 -9.33 2.16
N LEU A 68 -18.47 -10.28 3.08
CA LEU A 68 -19.27 -11.49 2.99
C LEU A 68 -20.76 -11.12 3.01
N THR A 69 -21.53 -11.72 2.10
CA THR A 69 -22.98 -11.55 2.02
C THR A 69 -23.67 -12.21 3.22
N TYR A 70 -24.99 -12.00 3.36
CA TYR A 70 -25.75 -12.62 4.45
C TYR A 70 -25.78 -14.15 4.33
N GLU A 71 -26.06 -14.68 3.14
CA GLU A 71 -26.10 -16.13 2.89
C GLU A 71 -24.75 -16.80 3.12
N GLU A 72 -23.66 -16.19 2.66
CA GLU A 72 -22.31 -16.71 2.89
C GLU A 72 -21.92 -16.68 4.38
N ARG A 73 -22.38 -15.67 5.15
CA ARG A 73 -22.20 -15.64 6.62
C ARG A 73 -22.99 -16.75 7.31
N LYS A 74 -24.20 -17.01 6.84
CA LYS A 74 -25.06 -18.07 7.36
C LYS A 74 -24.47 -19.46 7.07
N ALA A 75 -23.99 -19.69 5.84
CA ALA A 75 -23.34 -20.94 5.47
C ALA A 75 -22.09 -21.21 6.32
N LYS A 76 -21.25 -20.19 6.55
CA LYS A 76 -20.08 -20.30 7.45
C LYS A 76 -20.43 -20.57 8.91
N LEU A 77 -21.66 -20.28 9.34
CA LEU A 77 -22.13 -20.58 10.70
C LEU A 77 -22.76 -21.97 10.79
N ILE A 78 -23.47 -22.40 9.74
CA ILE A 78 -24.13 -23.71 9.71
C ILE A 78 -23.12 -24.85 9.71
N GLU A 79 -22.04 -24.75 8.94
CA GLU A 79 -20.99 -25.77 8.88
C GLU A 79 -20.39 -26.09 10.27
N PRO A 80 -19.89 -25.12 11.05
CA PRO A 80 -19.37 -25.40 12.39
C PRO A 80 -20.46 -25.80 13.38
N LEU A 81 -21.68 -25.29 13.25
CA LEU A 81 -22.79 -25.69 14.13
C LEU A 81 -23.20 -27.14 13.91
N ASN A 82 -23.28 -27.59 12.67
CA ASN A 82 -23.58 -28.99 12.34
C ASN A 82 -22.46 -29.93 12.81
N ALA A 83 -21.20 -29.54 12.64
CA ALA A 83 -20.07 -30.29 13.17
C ALA A 83 -20.10 -30.40 14.69
N LEU A 84 -20.44 -29.31 15.38
CA LEU A 84 -20.56 -29.28 16.85
C LEU A 84 -21.74 -30.12 17.33
N ASN A 85 -22.90 -30.03 16.68
CA ASN A 85 -24.07 -30.85 17.03
C ASN A 85 -23.83 -32.34 16.76
N SER A 86 -23.11 -32.69 15.69
CA SER A 86 -22.73 -34.08 15.40
C SER A 86 -21.70 -34.61 16.40
N ALA A 87 -20.85 -33.74 16.96
CA ALA A 87 -19.88 -34.10 17.99
C ALA A 87 -20.51 -34.14 19.40
N ALA A 88 -21.56 -33.37 19.66
CA ALA A 88 -22.26 -33.32 20.94
C ALA A 88 -23.37 -34.38 21.08
N GLY A 89 -23.94 -34.88 19.98
CA GLY A 89 -24.98 -35.92 19.97
C GLY A 89 -24.46 -37.37 20.06
N ALA A 90 -23.23 -37.57 20.54
CA ALA A 90 -22.63 -38.89 20.72
C ALA A 90 -22.61 -39.36 22.19
N ASP A 91 -23.29 -38.66 23.10
CA ASP A 91 -23.28 -38.92 24.55
C ASP A 91 -24.68 -38.87 25.21
N ASP A 92 -25.75 -39.08 24.43
CA ASP A 92 -27.12 -39.19 24.97
C ASP A 92 -27.82 -40.42 24.32
N ASP A 93 -27.31 -41.60 24.66
CA ASP A 93 -28.05 -42.87 24.61
C ASP A 93 -28.57 -43.12 26.04
N ASP A 94 -29.86 -42.91 26.29
CA ASP A 94 -30.75 -43.79 27.10
C ASP A 94 -32.14 -43.17 27.34
N ASP A 95 -33.17 -43.87 26.84
CA ASP A 95 -34.55 -44.10 27.32
C ASP A 95 -35.41 -43.00 28.01
N ASP A 96 -36.62 -42.74 27.46
CA ASP A 96 -37.91 -43.06 28.14
C ASP A 96 -39.16 -42.71 27.28
N ASP A 97 -39.92 -43.77 26.97
CA ASP A 97 -41.35 -44.03 26.70
C ASP A 97 -42.43 -42.94 26.36
N ASP A 98 -43.24 -43.36 25.37
CA ASP A 98 -44.71 -43.35 25.24
C ASP A 98 -45.58 -42.15 24.75
N ASP A 99 -46.57 -42.59 23.94
CA ASP A 99 -47.89 -42.05 23.55
C ASP A 99 -48.00 -40.93 22.49
N ASP A 100 -48.42 -41.31 21.26
CA ASP A 100 -49.82 -41.08 20.82
C ASP A 100 -50.13 -41.87 19.51
N ASP A 101 -50.98 -42.89 19.62
CA ASP A 101 -51.56 -43.67 18.51
C ASP A 101 -53.10 -43.70 18.68
N GLU A 102 -53.81 -42.69 18.17
CA GLU A 102 -55.11 -42.75 17.42
C GLU A 102 -55.67 -41.37 17.04
#